data_AF-A0A8D2JTC3-F1
#
_entry.id   AF-A0A8D2JTC3-F1
#
_cell.length_a   1.000
_cell.length_b   1.000
_cell.length_c   1.000
_cell.angle_alpha   90.00
_cell.angle_beta   90.00
_cell.angle_gamma   90.00
#
_symmetry.space_group_name_H-M   'P 1'
#
loop_
_entity.id
_entity.type
_entity.pdbx_description
1 polymer ?
#
loop_
_entity_poly.entity_id
_entity_poly.type
_entity_poly.pdbx_seq_one_letter_code
_entity_poly.pdbx_strand_id
1 'polypeptide(L)'
;RKRINVWIQFTKMHHCVKCPDHQHANTERSHCLQRTVTFLAYQDPLGMALACTALCLSALTAAVLGVFLRHQHTPIVKANNRALSYILLISLTFCFLCSLLFIGPPNTATCTLQPIAFGLVFTVAVSTVLAKTLTVILAFKVTAPGRRMRRLLVSGAPNFIIPGCSLIQLTLCGVWLGTSPPFVDSDSHSEHGHIIITCNKGSVTAFYCGLGYLGSLALGTFTVAFLARNLPDTFNEAKFLTFSMLVFCSVWLTFLPVHHSTKGKVMVAVEVFSILASSAGLLGCIFAPKCYIILIRPEENCLRDLKDRRSSMGNRHSDR
;
A
#
# COMPACT_ATOMS: atom_id res chain seq x y z
N ARG A 1 24.54 26.36 9.70
CA ARG A 1 25.02 25.69 10.95
C ARG A 1 25.41 26.75 11.98
N LYS A 2 24.47 27.21 12.83
CA LYS A 2 24.79 27.97 14.05
C LYS A 2 24.45 27.06 15.24
N ARG A 3 25.45 26.69 16.06
CA ARG A 3 25.25 26.01 17.34
C ARG A 3 24.65 27.03 18.31
N ILE A 4 23.33 27.04 18.47
CA ILE A 4 22.71 27.78 19.58
C ILE A 4 22.63 26.78 20.74
N ASN A 5 23.69 26.74 21.55
CA ASN A 5 23.64 26.05 22.83
C ASN A 5 22.67 26.83 23.71
N VAL A 6 21.57 26.21 24.16
CA VAL A 6 20.54 26.86 24.99
C VAL A 6 20.86 26.56 26.46
N TRP A 7 21.08 27.63 27.24
CA TRP A 7 21.58 27.58 28.61
C TRP A 7 20.53 28.10 29.60
N ILE A 8 20.54 27.58 30.83
CA ILE A 8 19.75 28.07 31.96
C ILE A 8 20.62 28.90 32.90
N GLN A 9 20.06 29.98 33.45
CA GLN A 9 20.74 30.83 34.44
C GLN A 9 20.17 30.55 35.84
N PHE A 10 21.01 30.07 36.77
CA PHE A 10 20.62 29.97 38.18
C PHE A 10 20.87 31.30 38.90
N THR A 11 19.91 31.73 39.72
CA THR A 11 20.01 32.95 40.52
C THR A 11 21.16 32.85 41.53
N LYS A 12 22.09 33.81 41.42
CA LYS A 12 23.29 34.11 42.23
C LYS A 12 24.68 33.74 41.69
N MET A 13 24.83 33.07 40.54
CA MET A 13 26.13 32.92 39.88
C MET A 13 25.96 32.94 38.35
N HIS A 14 26.83 33.66 37.64
CA HIS A 14 26.87 33.74 36.16
C HIS A 14 27.32 32.43 35.49
N HIS A 15 26.84 31.27 35.99
CA HIS A 15 27.11 29.97 35.39
C HIS A 15 25.86 29.46 34.66
N CYS A 16 25.98 29.44 33.35
CA CYS A 16 25.03 28.86 32.44
C CYS A 16 25.22 27.33 32.39
N VAL A 17 24.15 26.55 32.60
CA VAL A 17 24.20 25.07 32.46
C VAL A 17 23.36 24.64 31.27
N LYS A 18 23.91 23.74 30.44
CA LYS A 18 23.19 23.16 29.30
C LYS A 18 22.13 22.20 29.84
N CYS A 19 20.87 22.32 29.41
CA CYS A 19 19.85 21.32 29.72
C CYS A 19 20.28 19.93 29.18
N PRO A 20 19.89 18.84 29.86
CA PRO A 20 20.03 17.49 29.33
C PRO A 20 19.41 17.38 27.93
N ASP A 21 19.93 16.51 27.06
CA ASP A 21 19.50 16.47 25.65
C ASP A 21 17.99 16.16 25.47
N HIS A 22 17.32 15.64 26.50
CA HIS A 22 15.87 15.36 26.54
C HIS A 22 15.00 16.53 27.04
N GLN A 23 15.61 17.67 27.41
CA GLN A 23 14.91 18.85 27.94
C GLN A 23 15.31 20.13 27.17
N HIS A 24 14.48 21.15 27.26
CA HIS A 24 14.74 22.48 26.70
C HIS A 24 14.48 23.54 27.76
N ALA A 25 15.19 24.66 27.72
CA ALA A 25 14.93 25.75 28.67
C ALA A 25 13.59 26.41 28.36
N ASN A 26 12.81 26.73 29.41
CA ASN A 26 11.65 27.63 29.34
C ASN A 26 12.04 28.97 28.64
N THR A 27 11.06 29.70 28.09
CA THR A 27 11.19 31.07 27.56
C THR A 27 11.98 32.00 28.50
N GLU A 28 11.77 31.87 29.81
CA GLU A 28 12.48 32.64 30.85
C GLU A 28 13.88 32.10 31.20
N ARG A 29 14.31 31.00 30.56
CA ARG A 29 15.58 30.29 30.79
C ARG A 29 15.86 29.94 32.25
N SER A 30 14.79 29.71 33.01
CA SER A 30 14.79 29.42 34.46
C SER A 30 14.72 27.93 34.78
N HIS A 31 13.99 27.15 33.99
CA HIS A 31 13.80 25.71 34.20
C HIS A 31 13.94 24.91 32.90
N CYS A 32 14.45 23.68 33.00
CA CYS A 32 14.47 22.72 31.91
C CYS A 32 13.08 22.03 31.84
N LEU A 33 12.36 22.24 30.76
CA LEU A 33 11.08 21.60 30.46
C LEU A 33 11.31 20.34 29.60
N GLN A 34 10.58 19.27 29.91
CA GLN A 34 10.56 18.03 29.12
C GLN A 34 10.09 18.36 27.69
N ARG A 35 10.80 17.90 26.66
CA ARG A 35 10.42 18.22 25.28
C ARG A 35 9.21 17.37 24.82
N THR A 36 8.23 17.98 24.15
CA THR A 36 6.97 17.33 23.73
C THR A 36 7.10 16.58 22.41
N VAL A 37 6.46 15.41 22.32
CA VAL A 37 6.50 14.49 21.18
C VAL A 37 5.43 14.84 20.15
N THR A 38 5.81 15.07 18.90
CA THR A 38 4.83 15.30 17.81
C THR A 38 4.49 14.00 17.08
N PHE A 39 3.52 13.25 17.61
CA PHE A 39 2.91 12.09 16.94
C PHE A 39 1.52 12.44 16.40
N LEU A 40 1.02 11.67 15.43
CA LEU A 40 -0.37 11.78 14.98
C LEU A 40 -1.26 11.09 16.02
N ALA A 41 -1.83 11.86 16.94
CA ALA A 41 -2.62 11.31 18.02
C ALA A 41 -4.02 10.93 17.53
N TYR A 42 -4.60 9.88 18.12
CA TYR A 42 -6.02 9.55 17.93
C TYR A 42 -6.96 10.63 18.45
N GLN A 43 -6.48 11.58 19.24
CA GLN A 43 -7.28 12.70 19.74
C GLN A 43 -7.26 13.90 18.78
N ASP A 44 -6.34 13.91 17.81
CA ASP A 44 -6.30 14.95 16.80
C ASP A 44 -7.43 14.73 15.78
N PRO A 45 -8.09 15.80 15.30
CA PRO A 45 -9.16 15.66 14.31
C PRO A 45 -8.68 14.97 13.02
N LEU A 46 -7.45 15.26 12.59
CA LEU A 46 -6.82 14.60 11.44
C LEU A 46 -6.51 13.12 11.70
N GLY A 47 -6.01 12.77 12.88
CA GLY A 47 -5.72 11.39 13.26
C GLY A 47 -6.99 10.55 13.37
N MET A 48 -8.04 11.10 14.00
CA MET A 48 -9.37 10.48 14.05
C MET A 48 -9.95 10.25 12.66
N ALA A 49 -9.95 11.28 11.80
CA ALA A 49 -10.51 11.17 10.47
C ALA A 49 -9.81 10.06 9.65
N LEU A 50 -8.48 10.01 9.69
CA LEU A 50 -7.70 8.99 8.99
C LEU A 50 -7.95 7.58 9.56
N ALA A 51 -8.02 7.43 10.88
CA ALA A 51 -8.32 6.16 11.53
C ALA A 51 -9.74 5.65 11.18
N CYS A 52 -10.74 6.52 11.27
CA CYS A 52 -12.11 6.20 10.88
C CYS A 52 -12.20 5.80 9.41
N THR A 53 -11.53 6.56 8.53
CA THR A 53 -11.49 6.25 7.10
C THR A 53 -10.84 4.88 6.84
N ALA A 54 -9.71 4.57 7.50
CA ALA A 54 -9.04 3.29 7.40
C ALA A 54 -9.95 2.12 7.83
N LEU A 55 -10.64 2.26 8.96
CA LEU A 55 -11.58 1.24 9.46
C LEU A 55 -12.77 1.05 8.53
N CYS A 56 -13.36 2.14 8.05
CA CYS A 56 -14.48 2.09 7.09
C CYS A 56 -14.08 1.41 5.79
N LEU A 57 -12.93 1.74 5.20
CA LEU A 57 -12.44 1.12 3.97
C LEU A 57 -12.05 -0.35 4.18
N SER A 58 -11.48 -0.69 5.33
CA SER A 58 -11.19 -2.08 5.72
C SER A 58 -12.48 -2.91 5.80
N ALA A 59 -13.50 -2.40 6.51
CA ALA A 59 -14.80 -3.05 6.62
C ALA A 59 -15.50 -3.19 5.27
N LEU A 60 -15.47 -2.15 4.43
CA LEU A 60 -16.00 -2.20 3.07
C LEU A 60 -15.30 -3.28 2.22
N THR A 61 -13.98 -3.37 2.32
CA THR A 61 -13.18 -4.37 1.58
C THR A 61 -13.50 -5.78 2.05
N ALA A 62 -13.64 -5.99 3.36
CA ALA A 62 -14.05 -7.26 3.94
C ALA A 62 -15.48 -7.65 3.51
N ALA A 63 -16.40 -6.68 3.43
CA ALA A 63 -17.75 -6.92 2.91
C ALA A 63 -17.72 -7.35 1.43
N VAL A 64 -16.91 -6.68 0.60
CA VAL A 64 -16.71 -7.08 -0.81
C VAL A 64 -16.13 -8.50 -0.90
N LEU A 65 -15.15 -8.85 -0.06
CA LEU A 65 -14.64 -10.21 0.03
C LEU A 65 -15.74 -11.21 0.40
N GLY A 66 -16.58 -10.89 1.39
CA GLY A 66 -17.74 -11.70 1.76
C GLY A 66 -18.72 -11.91 0.60
N VAL A 67 -19.01 -10.88 -0.19
CA VAL A 67 -19.86 -10.98 -1.39
C VAL A 67 -19.24 -11.94 -2.42
N PHE A 68 -17.94 -11.82 -2.69
CA PHE A 68 -17.24 -12.68 -3.64
C PHE A 68 -17.10 -14.14 -3.16
N LEU A 69 -17.02 -14.38 -1.85
CA LEU A 69 -17.06 -15.72 -1.26
C LEU A 69 -18.47 -16.33 -1.39
N ARG A 70 -19.51 -15.57 -1.06
CA ARG A 70 -20.90 -16.03 -1.18
C ARG A 70 -21.30 -16.33 -2.63
N HIS A 71 -20.85 -15.51 -3.57
CA HIS A 71 -21.14 -15.66 -5.01
C HIS A 71 -20.02 -16.40 -5.76
N GLN A 72 -19.23 -17.23 -5.07
CA GLN A 72 -18.08 -17.91 -5.66
C GLN A 72 -18.44 -18.72 -6.91
N HIS A 73 -19.64 -19.30 -6.98
CA HIS A 73 -20.08 -20.13 -8.10
C HIS A 73 -20.50 -19.34 -9.35
N THR A 74 -20.59 -18.01 -9.29
CA THR A 74 -20.95 -17.18 -10.44
C THR A 74 -19.85 -17.17 -11.52
N PRO A 75 -20.21 -17.10 -12.81
CA PRO A 75 -19.24 -17.12 -13.90
C PRO A 75 -18.32 -15.89 -13.88
N ILE A 76 -18.78 -14.73 -13.39
CA ILE A 76 -17.94 -13.54 -13.18
C ILE A 76 -16.78 -13.84 -12.23
N VAL A 77 -17.04 -14.48 -11.08
CA VAL A 77 -16.00 -14.78 -10.09
C VAL A 77 -15.08 -15.89 -10.60
N LYS A 78 -15.61 -16.89 -11.32
CA LYS A 78 -14.84 -17.98 -11.93
C LYS A 78 -13.90 -17.49 -13.05
N ALA A 79 -14.38 -16.60 -13.91
CA ALA A 79 -13.60 -16.03 -15.02
C ALA A 79 -12.49 -15.07 -14.52
N ASN A 80 -12.65 -14.50 -13.33
CA ASN A 80 -11.72 -13.49 -12.79
C ASN A 80 -10.65 -14.05 -11.85
N ASN A 81 -10.19 -15.28 -12.09
CA ASN A 81 -9.20 -16.02 -11.29
C ASN A 81 -9.38 -15.77 -9.78
N ARG A 82 -10.32 -16.52 -9.17
CA ARG A 82 -10.79 -16.37 -7.78
C ARG A 82 -9.65 -16.15 -6.79
N ALA A 83 -8.57 -16.92 -6.92
CA ALA A 83 -7.40 -16.83 -6.04
C ALA A 83 -6.76 -15.43 -6.05
N LEU A 84 -6.49 -14.86 -7.23
CA LEU A 84 -5.89 -13.53 -7.34
C LEU A 84 -6.81 -12.44 -6.80
N SER A 85 -8.12 -12.55 -7.05
CA SER A 85 -9.09 -11.58 -6.53
C SER A 85 -9.21 -11.64 -4.99
N TYR A 86 -9.15 -12.84 -4.39
CA TYR A 86 -9.12 -12.99 -2.93
C TYR A 86 -7.82 -12.48 -2.32
N ILE A 87 -6.66 -12.83 -2.89
CA ILE A 87 -5.36 -12.34 -2.41
C ILE A 87 -5.33 -10.81 -2.46
N LEU A 88 -5.82 -10.21 -3.54
CA LEU A 88 -5.86 -8.74 -3.66
C LEU A 88 -6.78 -8.11 -2.60
N LEU A 89 -7.99 -8.63 -2.39
CA LEU A 89 -8.91 -8.09 -1.37
C LEU A 89 -8.34 -8.23 0.05
N ILE A 90 -7.79 -9.40 0.38
CA ILE A 90 -7.14 -9.63 1.68
C ILE A 90 -5.96 -8.67 1.86
N SER A 91 -5.11 -8.52 0.84
CA SER A 91 -3.99 -7.59 0.86
C SER A 91 -4.44 -6.14 1.05
N LEU A 92 -5.52 -5.72 0.37
CA LEU A 92 -6.07 -4.37 0.53
C LEU A 92 -6.63 -4.14 1.94
N THR A 93 -7.32 -5.13 2.53
CA THR A 93 -7.73 -5.07 3.95
C THR A 93 -6.52 -4.83 4.85
N PHE A 94 -5.43 -5.57 4.65
CA PHE A 94 -4.20 -5.36 5.40
C PHE A 94 -3.55 -4.00 5.10
N CYS A 95 -3.63 -3.46 3.86
CA CYS A 95 -3.15 -2.10 3.56
C CYS A 95 -3.91 -1.04 4.37
N PHE A 96 -5.23 -1.16 4.47
CA PHE A 96 -6.02 -0.22 5.27
C PHE A 96 -5.73 -0.36 6.76
N LEU A 97 -5.54 -1.58 7.26
CA LEU A 97 -5.19 -1.81 8.67
C LEU A 97 -3.77 -1.35 8.99
N CYS A 98 -2.80 -1.51 8.08
CA CYS A 98 -1.42 -1.10 8.34
C CYS A 98 -1.28 0.41 8.50
N SER A 99 -2.17 1.22 7.88
CA SER A 99 -2.26 2.66 8.15
C SER A 99 -2.49 3.00 9.62
N LEU A 100 -3.20 2.15 10.37
CA LEU A 100 -3.45 2.37 11.80
C LEU A 100 -2.17 2.25 12.62
N LEU A 101 -1.18 1.47 12.17
CA LEU A 101 0.11 1.36 12.86
C LEU A 101 0.86 2.70 12.89
N PHE A 102 0.58 3.60 11.95
CA PHE A 102 1.16 4.95 11.88
C PHE A 102 0.45 5.97 12.78
N ILE A 103 -0.68 5.61 13.41
CA ILE A 103 -1.48 6.48 14.28
C ILE A 103 -1.26 6.04 15.74
N GLY A 104 -1.00 7.00 16.63
CA GLY A 104 -0.77 6.73 18.05
C GLY A 104 0.69 6.87 18.49
N PRO A 105 0.99 6.56 19.77
CA PRO A 105 2.30 6.77 20.34
C PRO A 105 3.33 5.79 19.74
N PRO A 106 4.50 6.27 19.29
CA PRO A 106 5.53 5.39 18.73
C PRO A 106 6.09 4.47 19.82
N ASN A 107 5.92 3.16 19.66
CA ASN A 107 6.60 2.13 20.44
C ASN A 107 7.71 1.50 19.58
N THR A 108 8.76 0.95 20.18
CA THR A 108 9.89 0.32 19.47
C THR A 108 9.43 -0.78 18.51
N ALA A 109 8.39 -1.52 18.89
CA ALA A 109 7.76 -2.53 18.04
C ALA A 109 6.99 -1.93 16.84
N THR A 110 6.18 -0.89 17.04
CA THR A 110 5.43 -0.26 15.94
C THR A 110 6.39 0.43 14.97
N CYS A 111 7.47 0.98 15.49
CA CYS A 111 8.55 1.60 14.74
C CYS A 111 9.20 0.68 13.69
N THR A 112 9.49 -0.55 14.10
CA THR A 112 10.08 -1.57 13.24
C THR A 112 9.05 -2.19 12.30
N LEU A 113 7.84 -2.43 12.80
CA LEU A 113 6.77 -3.07 12.04
C LEU A 113 6.18 -2.18 10.94
N GLN A 114 6.06 -0.86 11.16
CA GLN A 114 5.46 0.08 10.20
C GLN A 114 6.05 -0.05 8.78
N PRO A 115 7.36 0.19 8.54
CA PRO A 115 7.90 0.15 7.19
C PRO A 115 7.93 -1.26 6.60
N ILE A 116 8.08 -2.30 7.43
CA ILE A 116 8.10 -3.70 6.98
C ILE A 116 6.72 -4.14 6.53
N ALA A 117 5.70 -3.89 7.36
CA ALA A 117 4.32 -4.20 7.05
C ALA A 117 3.86 -3.43 5.80
N PHE A 118 4.16 -2.14 5.75
CA PHE A 118 3.89 -1.31 4.57
C PHE A 118 4.52 -1.92 3.30
N GLY A 119 5.83 -2.18 3.31
CA GLY A 119 6.54 -2.70 2.14
C GLY A 119 6.03 -4.08 1.70
N LEU A 120 5.84 -5.01 2.63
CA LEU A 120 5.38 -6.37 2.32
C LEU A 120 3.95 -6.38 1.77
N VAL A 121 3.02 -5.70 2.44
CA VAL A 121 1.60 -5.72 2.06
C VAL A 121 1.40 -5.02 0.71
N PHE A 122 2.07 -3.89 0.47
CA PHE A 122 2.02 -3.22 -0.83
C PHE A 122 2.67 -4.05 -1.95
N THR A 123 3.78 -4.73 -1.69
CA THR A 123 4.38 -5.65 -2.68
C THR A 123 3.42 -6.78 -3.03
N VAL A 124 2.71 -7.37 -2.07
CA VAL A 124 1.69 -8.39 -2.34
C VAL A 124 0.55 -7.81 -3.18
N ALA A 125 0.03 -6.63 -2.83
CA ALA A 125 -1.05 -5.99 -3.58
C ALA A 125 -0.65 -5.71 -5.04
N VAL A 126 0.49 -5.04 -5.26
CA VAL A 126 0.96 -4.66 -6.60
C VAL A 126 1.34 -5.89 -7.43
N SER A 127 2.05 -6.86 -6.86
CA SER A 127 2.38 -8.11 -7.55
C SER A 127 1.13 -8.92 -7.93
N THR A 128 0.07 -8.87 -7.12
CA THR A 128 -1.22 -9.48 -7.45
C THR A 128 -1.90 -8.76 -8.62
N VAL A 129 -1.85 -7.43 -8.68
CA VAL A 129 -2.35 -6.66 -9.83
C VAL A 129 -1.54 -6.97 -11.09
N LEU A 130 -0.21 -7.12 -10.98
CA LEU A 130 0.66 -7.55 -12.07
C LEU A 130 0.28 -8.94 -12.58
N ALA A 131 0.19 -9.93 -11.69
CA ALA A 131 -0.23 -11.28 -12.00
C ALA A 131 -1.61 -11.31 -12.67
N LYS A 132 -2.55 -10.51 -12.17
CA LYS A 132 -3.90 -10.37 -12.74
C LYS A 132 -3.84 -9.80 -14.15
N THR A 133 -3.11 -8.71 -14.35
CA THR A 133 -2.95 -8.06 -15.66
C THR A 133 -2.30 -9.00 -16.67
N LEU A 134 -1.25 -9.72 -16.29
CA LEU A 134 -0.62 -10.72 -17.14
C LEU A 134 -1.55 -11.88 -17.47
N THR A 135 -2.37 -12.34 -16.51
CA THR A 135 -3.40 -13.36 -16.76
C THR A 135 -4.40 -12.87 -17.82
N VAL A 136 -4.84 -11.60 -17.75
CA VAL A 136 -5.71 -11.00 -18.76
C VAL A 136 -5.03 -10.96 -20.14
N ILE A 137 -3.77 -10.51 -20.21
CA ILE A 137 -3.02 -10.46 -21.48
C ILE A 137 -2.84 -11.87 -22.06
N LEU A 138 -2.48 -12.85 -21.23
CA LEU A 138 -2.27 -14.23 -21.65
C LEU A 138 -3.57 -14.85 -22.15
N ALA A 139 -4.71 -14.60 -21.49
CA ALA A 139 -6.01 -15.07 -21.95
C ALA A 139 -6.34 -14.56 -23.37
N PHE A 140 -6.03 -13.30 -23.67
CA PHE A 140 -6.23 -12.73 -25.01
C PHE A 140 -5.20 -13.16 -26.05
N LYS A 141 -3.95 -13.38 -25.66
CA LYS A 141 -2.93 -13.82 -26.62
C LYS A 141 -3.05 -15.30 -26.96
N VAL A 142 -3.76 -16.10 -26.15
CA VAL A 142 -4.01 -17.54 -26.40
C VAL A 142 -5.02 -17.78 -27.53
N THR A 143 -5.86 -16.81 -27.90
CA THR A 143 -6.64 -16.88 -29.14
C THR A 143 -5.79 -16.70 -30.41
N ALA A 144 -4.52 -16.27 -30.28
CA ALA A 144 -3.51 -16.39 -31.33
C ALA A 144 -2.67 -17.69 -31.12
N PRO A 145 -2.22 -18.39 -32.18
CA PRO A 145 -1.83 -19.80 -32.14
C PRO A 145 -0.43 -20.06 -31.53
N GLY A 146 -0.17 -19.61 -30.30
CA GLY A 146 1.10 -19.82 -29.59
C GLY A 146 1.05 -20.97 -28.57
N ARG A 147 1.60 -22.14 -28.91
CA ARG A 147 1.66 -23.33 -28.01
C ARG A 147 2.32 -23.02 -26.65
N ARG A 148 3.31 -22.12 -26.60
CA ARG A 148 4.02 -21.70 -25.37
C ARG A 148 3.16 -20.83 -24.45
N MET A 149 2.39 -19.90 -25.02
CA MET A 149 1.53 -18.97 -24.27
C MET A 149 0.39 -19.73 -23.57
N ARG A 150 -0.21 -20.70 -24.27
CA ARG A 150 -1.24 -21.58 -23.70
C ARG A 150 -0.69 -22.43 -22.55
N ARG A 151 0.53 -22.96 -22.68
CA ARG A 151 1.20 -23.70 -21.59
C ARG A 151 1.44 -22.83 -20.36
N LEU A 152 1.89 -21.58 -20.54
CA LEU A 152 2.12 -20.64 -19.44
C LEU A 152 0.83 -20.32 -18.67
N LEU A 153 -0.28 -20.05 -19.38
CA LEU A 153 -1.58 -19.80 -18.76
C LEU A 153 -2.09 -21.04 -17.99
N VAL A 154 -1.99 -22.23 -18.60
CA VAL A 154 -2.43 -23.50 -17.97
C VAL A 154 -1.54 -23.89 -16.79
N SER A 155 -0.24 -23.58 -16.84
CA SER A 155 0.70 -23.85 -15.74
C SER A 155 0.50 -22.95 -14.51
N GLY A 156 -0.34 -21.91 -14.60
CA GLY A 156 -0.53 -20.96 -13.50
C GLY A 156 0.69 -20.07 -13.25
N ALA A 157 1.58 -19.91 -14.24
CA ALA A 157 2.83 -19.14 -14.12
C ALA A 157 2.66 -17.73 -13.51
N PRO A 158 1.61 -16.94 -13.83
CA PRO A 158 1.41 -15.63 -13.21
C PRO A 158 1.22 -15.68 -11.69
N ASN A 159 0.74 -16.79 -11.12
CA ASN A 159 0.55 -16.92 -9.68
C ASN A 159 1.89 -17.00 -8.92
N PHE A 160 2.98 -17.43 -9.57
CA PHE A 160 4.33 -17.45 -8.96
C PHE A 160 4.97 -16.07 -8.85
N ILE A 161 4.41 -15.05 -9.52
CA ILE A 161 4.90 -13.67 -9.43
C ILE A 161 4.75 -13.14 -8.00
N ILE A 162 3.63 -13.45 -7.34
CA ILE A 162 3.35 -12.99 -5.97
C ILE A 162 4.44 -13.46 -4.98
N PRO A 163 4.67 -14.79 -4.80
CA PRO A 163 5.69 -15.24 -3.87
C PRO A 163 7.11 -14.81 -4.28
N GLY A 164 7.40 -14.72 -5.59
CA GLY A 164 8.70 -14.23 -6.06
C GLY A 164 8.96 -12.77 -5.67
N CYS A 165 8.00 -11.87 -5.93
CA CYS A 165 8.10 -10.47 -5.54
C CYS A 165 8.13 -10.30 -4.00
N SER A 166 7.29 -11.03 -3.29
CA SER A 166 7.25 -11.01 -1.82
C SER A 166 8.57 -11.49 -1.20
N LEU A 167 9.20 -12.52 -1.76
CA LEU A 167 10.49 -13.01 -1.29
C LEU A 167 11.58 -11.96 -1.46
N ILE A 168 11.63 -11.27 -2.60
CA ILE A 168 12.58 -10.16 -2.83
C ILE A 168 12.36 -9.07 -1.78
N GLN A 169 11.12 -8.62 -1.58
CA GLN A 169 10.83 -7.61 -0.56
C GLN A 169 11.22 -8.08 0.86
N LEU A 170 10.95 -9.35 1.19
CA LEU A 170 11.31 -9.92 2.48
C LEU A 170 12.83 -9.94 2.69
N THR A 171 13.60 -10.27 1.66
CA THR A 171 15.08 -10.21 1.73
C THR A 171 15.57 -8.79 1.93
N LEU A 172 15.01 -7.80 1.24
CA LEU A 172 15.35 -6.39 1.44
C LEU A 172 15.03 -5.93 2.87
N CYS A 173 13.86 -6.29 3.39
CA CYS A 173 13.49 -6.01 4.78
C CYS A 173 14.40 -6.73 5.78
N GLY A 174 14.81 -7.98 5.51
CA GLY A 174 15.72 -8.75 6.36
C GLY A 174 17.13 -8.15 6.40
N VAL A 175 17.68 -7.76 5.24
CA VAL A 175 18.97 -7.05 5.16
C VAL A 175 18.90 -5.70 5.87
N TRP A 176 17.79 -4.98 5.74
CA TRP A 176 17.58 -3.73 6.44
C TRP A 176 17.59 -3.92 7.96
N LEU A 177 16.85 -4.91 8.47
CA LEU A 177 16.86 -5.25 9.89
C LEU A 177 18.23 -5.71 10.40
N GLY A 178 18.97 -6.48 9.59
CA GLY A 178 20.28 -7.01 9.97
C GLY A 178 21.40 -5.98 9.97
N THR A 179 21.30 -4.93 9.13
CA THR A 179 22.34 -3.88 9.04
C THR A 179 22.10 -2.73 10.01
N SER A 180 20.87 -2.27 10.15
CA SER A 180 20.51 -1.16 11.05
C SER A 180 19.00 -1.22 11.32
N PRO A 181 18.56 -1.95 12.36
CA PRO A 181 17.15 -2.06 12.67
C PRO A 181 16.57 -0.66 12.96
N PRO A 182 15.34 -0.36 12.53
CA PRO A 182 14.66 0.89 12.87
C PRO A 182 14.66 1.06 14.39
N PHE A 183 15.15 2.20 14.85
CA PHE A 183 15.20 2.52 16.26
C PHE A 183 14.44 3.81 16.52
N VAL A 184 13.91 3.94 17.73
CA VAL A 184 13.29 5.20 18.16
C VAL A 184 14.44 6.18 18.37
N ASP A 185 14.53 7.20 17.53
CA ASP A 185 15.55 8.25 17.67
C ASP A 185 14.86 9.56 18.02
N SER A 186 15.47 10.29 18.94
CA SER A 186 15.02 11.61 19.33
C SER A 186 15.88 12.63 18.59
N ASP A 187 15.36 13.21 17.51
CA ASP A 187 16.10 14.22 16.74
C ASP A 187 16.32 15.46 17.62
N SER A 188 17.58 15.72 17.97
CA SER A 188 18.00 16.72 18.95
C SER A 188 18.31 18.10 18.32
N HIS A 189 18.10 18.23 17.00
CA HIS A 189 18.63 19.34 16.19
C HIS A 189 17.60 20.26 15.53
N SER A 190 16.28 20.07 15.73
CA SER A 190 15.24 20.91 15.13
C SER A 190 14.75 22.02 16.08
N GLU A 191 14.22 23.10 15.48
CA GLU A 191 13.96 24.42 16.07
C GLU A 191 13.23 24.46 17.43
N HIS A 192 13.44 25.59 18.11
CA HIS A 192 12.89 25.99 19.42
C HIS A 192 11.50 25.41 19.73
N GLY A 193 11.42 24.47 20.68
CA GLY A 193 10.19 24.10 21.40
C GLY A 193 9.61 22.69 21.20
N HIS A 194 10.08 21.88 20.23
CA HIS A 194 9.48 20.56 19.96
C HIS A 194 10.54 19.47 19.65
N ILE A 195 10.52 18.32 20.34
CA ILE A 195 11.21 17.10 19.85
C ILE A 195 10.22 16.35 18.96
N ILE A 196 10.65 16.05 17.74
CA ILE A 196 9.96 15.07 16.92
C ILE A 196 10.51 13.70 17.32
N ILE A 197 9.83 12.94 18.21
CA ILE A 197 10.15 11.51 18.36
C ILE A 197 9.61 10.86 17.10
N THR A 198 10.51 10.71 16.14
CA THR A 198 10.21 10.08 14.86
C THR A 198 10.76 8.67 14.95
N CYS A 199 10.09 7.72 14.31
CA CYS A 199 10.75 6.46 14.08
C CYS A 199 11.93 6.69 13.13
N ASN A 200 13.16 6.56 13.63
CA ASN A 200 14.31 6.60 12.74
C ASN A 200 14.34 5.26 12.00
N LYS A 201 14.19 5.37 10.69
CA LYS A 201 14.22 4.24 9.75
C LYS A 201 15.60 3.56 9.73
N GLY A 202 16.60 4.08 10.46
CA GLY A 202 17.92 3.49 10.62
C GLY A 202 18.77 3.77 9.39
N SER A 203 18.90 2.77 8.52
CA SER A 203 19.59 2.94 7.24
C SER A 203 18.70 3.63 6.21
N VAL A 204 19.02 4.90 5.95
CA VAL A 204 18.40 5.71 4.87
C VAL A 204 18.49 5.00 3.53
N THR A 205 19.66 4.41 3.22
CA THR A 205 19.90 3.65 1.99
C THR A 205 18.97 2.45 1.88
N ALA A 206 18.86 1.63 2.93
CA ALA A 206 18.03 0.43 2.89
C ALA A 206 16.53 0.76 2.74
N PHE A 207 16.06 1.83 3.41
CA PHE A 207 14.70 2.33 3.23
C PHE A 207 14.42 2.76 1.78
N TYR A 208 15.30 3.57 1.17
CA TYR A 208 15.14 3.99 -0.22
C TYR A 208 15.31 2.83 -1.21
N CYS A 209 16.14 1.83 -0.92
CA CYS A 209 16.20 0.61 -1.73
C CYS A 209 14.87 -0.14 -1.71
N GLY A 210 14.24 -0.31 -0.54
CA GLY A 210 12.93 -0.93 -0.42
C GLY A 210 11.83 -0.16 -1.15
N LEU A 211 11.80 1.17 -0.98
CA LEU A 211 10.86 2.04 -1.72
C LEU A 211 11.11 2.03 -3.23
N GLY A 212 12.38 2.03 -3.65
CA GLY A 212 12.78 1.97 -5.05
C GLY A 212 12.34 0.67 -5.70
N TYR A 213 12.47 -0.46 -5.00
CA TYR A 213 11.92 -1.74 -5.46
C TYR A 213 10.40 -1.66 -5.64
N LEU A 214 9.67 -1.18 -4.63
CA LEU A 214 8.21 -1.05 -4.72
C LEU A 214 7.78 -0.11 -5.86
N GLY A 215 8.51 0.99 -6.05
CA GLY A 215 8.30 1.93 -7.16
C GLY A 215 8.55 1.30 -8.52
N SER A 216 9.64 0.53 -8.67
CA SER A 216 9.94 -0.21 -9.90
C SER A 216 8.88 -1.26 -10.23
N LEU A 217 8.38 -1.97 -9.20
CA LEU A 217 7.30 -2.93 -9.32
C LEU A 217 6.00 -2.26 -9.76
N ALA A 218 5.68 -1.11 -9.17
CA ALA A 218 4.51 -0.31 -9.54
C ALA A 218 4.59 0.20 -10.98
N LEU A 219 5.75 0.73 -11.39
CA LEU A 219 5.97 1.20 -12.76
C LEU A 219 5.87 0.06 -13.78
N GLY A 220 6.52 -1.08 -13.52
CA GLY A 220 6.40 -2.26 -14.36
C GLY A 220 4.96 -2.76 -14.49
N THR A 221 4.22 -2.75 -13.37
CA THR A 221 2.80 -3.10 -13.36
C THR A 221 1.96 -2.12 -14.17
N PHE A 222 2.21 -0.82 -14.03
CA PHE A 222 1.56 0.21 -14.84
C PHE A 222 1.85 0.05 -16.33
N THR A 223 3.11 -0.19 -16.72
CA THR A 223 3.49 -0.45 -18.11
C THR A 223 2.71 -1.64 -18.67
N VAL A 224 2.72 -2.78 -17.97
CA VAL A 224 1.99 -3.98 -18.43
C VAL A 224 0.48 -3.72 -18.53
N ALA A 225 -0.11 -3.00 -17.56
CA ALA A 225 -1.54 -2.63 -17.59
C ALA A 225 -1.86 -1.73 -18.78
N PHE A 226 -1.01 -0.72 -19.01
CA PHE A 226 -1.14 0.19 -20.15
C PHE A 226 -1.06 -0.56 -21.49
N LEU A 227 -0.17 -1.54 -21.64
CA LEU A 227 -0.13 -2.38 -22.84
C LEU A 227 -1.42 -3.19 -23.01
N ALA A 228 -2.01 -3.68 -21.91
CA ALA A 228 -3.25 -4.45 -21.94
C ALA A 228 -4.47 -3.65 -22.42
N ARG A 229 -4.44 -2.31 -22.29
CA ARG A 229 -5.58 -1.44 -22.66
C ARG A 229 -5.97 -1.51 -24.14
N ASN A 230 -5.06 -1.93 -25.01
CA ASN A 230 -5.28 -1.99 -26.45
C ASN A 230 -5.87 -3.34 -26.92
N LEU A 231 -6.15 -4.29 -26.02
CA LEU A 231 -6.69 -5.62 -26.36
C LEU A 231 -8.23 -5.61 -26.50
N PRO A 232 -8.82 -6.27 -27.52
CA PRO A 232 -10.19 -6.00 -27.96
C PRO A 232 -11.37 -6.67 -27.22
N ASP A 233 -11.23 -7.59 -26.26
CA ASP A 233 -12.40 -8.42 -25.82
C ASP A 233 -12.88 -8.23 -24.35
N THR A 234 -12.32 -7.30 -23.57
CA THR A 234 -12.89 -6.87 -22.26
C THR A 234 -12.71 -5.37 -22.08
N PHE A 235 -13.32 -4.59 -22.97
CA PHE A 235 -13.09 -3.16 -23.16
C PHE A 235 -13.20 -2.28 -21.90
N ASN A 236 -13.72 -2.80 -20.78
CA ASN A 236 -13.74 -2.09 -19.50
C ASN A 236 -12.76 -2.65 -18.46
N GLU A 237 -12.46 -3.96 -18.44
CA GLU A 237 -11.64 -4.54 -17.35
C GLU A 237 -10.16 -4.11 -17.43
N ALA A 238 -9.54 -4.19 -18.60
CA ALA A 238 -8.16 -3.74 -18.77
C ALA A 238 -8.01 -2.21 -18.58
N LYS A 239 -9.05 -1.44 -18.92
CA LYS A 239 -9.09 0.01 -18.67
C LYS A 239 -9.16 0.32 -17.18
N PHE A 240 -10.01 -0.37 -16.42
CA PHE A 240 -10.08 -0.21 -14.97
C PHE A 240 -8.78 -0.61 -14.27
N LEU A 241 -8.11 -1.68 -14.71
CA LEU A 241 -6.78 -2.06 -14.22
C LEU A 241 -5.75 -0.95 -14.49
N THR A 242 -5.70 -0.42 -15.71
CA THR A 242 -4.78 0.67 -16.08
C THR A 242 -5.06 1.93 -15.28
N PHE A 243 -6.32 2.34 -15.17
CA PHE A 243 -6.73 3.52 -14.42
C PHE A 243 -6.39 3.37 -12.93
N SER A 244 -6.60 2.19 -12.35
CA SER A 244 -6.22 1.91 -10.96
C SER A 244 -4.72 2.06 -10.72
N MET A 245 -3.89 1.55 -11.64
CA MET A 245 -2.43 1.67 -11.54
C MET A 245 -1.94 3.10 -11.80
N LEU A 246 -2.62 3.86 -12.65
CA LEU A 246 -2.34 5.28 -12.87
C LEU A 246 -2.59 6.10 -11.60
N VAL A 247 -3.75 5.90 -10.95
CA VAL A 247 -4.09 6.53 -9.67
C VAL A 247 -3.09 6.14 -8.58
N PHE A 248 -2.70 4.86 -8.52
CA PHE A 248 -1.67 4.40 -7.60
C PHE A 248 -0.34 5.15 -7.83
N CYS A 249 0.15 5.18 -9.07
CA CYS A 249 1.42 5.82 -9.40
C CYS A 249 1.40 7.33 -9.15
N SER A 250 0.30 8.02 -9.43
CA SER A 250 0.20 9.48 -9.22
C SER A 250 0.25 9.86 -7.74
N VAL A 251 -0.40 9.09 -6.88
CA VAL A 251 -0.36 9.26 -5.42
C VAL A 251 1.08 9.11 -4.91
N TRP A 252 1.77 8.05 -5.30
CA TRP A 252 3.15 7.80 -4.85
C TRP A 252 4.17 8.78 -5.44
N LEU A 253 3.98 9.22 -6.69
CA LEU A 253 4.83 10.24 -7.30
C LEU A 253 4.69 11.59 -6.58
N THR A 254 3.48 11.91 -6.10
CA THR A 254 3.21 13.13 -5.31
C THR A 254 3.72 13.01 -3.88
N PHE A 255 3.69 11.81 -3.31
CA PHE A 255 4.21 11.54 -1.96
C PHE A 255 5.72 11.83 -1.85
N LEU A 256 6.53 11.42 -2.83
CA LEU A 256 8.00 11.57 -2.80
C LEU A 256 8.49 13.01 -2.52
N PRO A 257 8.08 14.06 -3.27
CA PRO A 257 8.52 15.43 -3.01
C PRO A 257 7.96 15.97 -1.69
N VAL A 258 6.75 15.57 -1.29
CA VAL A 258 6.14 16.02 -0.03
C VAL A 258 6.86 15.40 1.17
N HIS A 259 7.24 14.12 1.09
CA HIS A 259 8.03 13.42 2.10
C HIS A 259 9.38 14.09 2.36
N HIS A 260 10.05 14.56 1.29
CA HIS A 260 11.32 15.27 1.43
C HIS A 260 11.15 16.71 1.96
N SER A 261 10.03 17.36 1.64
CA SER A 261 9.81 18.78 1.97
C SER A 261 9.15 19.00 3.33
N THR A 262 8.50 17.98 3.88
CA THR A 262 7.70 18.07 5.11
C THR A 262 8.27 17.17 6.20
N LYS A 263 8.24 17.62 7.46
CA LYS A 263 8.74 16.86 8.61
C LYS A 263 7.66 16.67 9.68
N GLY A 264 7.88 15.70 10.56
CA GLY A 264 7.03 15.45 11.74
C GLY A 264 5.64 14.92 11.39
N LYS A 265 4.64 15.35 12.16
CA LYS A 265 3.25 14.84 12.12
C LYS A 265 2.58 14.94 10.74
N VAL A 266 2.84 16.00 9.98
CA VAL A 266 2.24 16.20 8.66
C VAL A 266 2.80 15.20 7.63
N MET A 267 4.09 14.88 7.71
CA MET A 267 4.71 13.85 6.85
C MET A 267 4.03 12.49 7.05
N VAL A 268 3.82 12.09 8.31
CA VAL A 268 3.15 10.82 8.65
C VAL A 268 1.68 10.83 8.17
N ALA A 269 0.98 11.95 8.34
CA ALA A 269 -0.40 12.08 7.86
C ALA A 269 -0.50 11.93 6.33
N VAL A 270 0.45 12.49 5.57
CA VAL A 270 0.50 12.34 4.11
C VAL A 270 0.87 10.92 3.69
N GLU A 271 1.73 10.22 4.45
CA GLU A 271 2.05 8.80 4.23
C GLU A 271 0.80 7.94 4.41
N VAL A 272 0.06 8.13 5.51
CA VAL A 272 -1.22 7.45 5.76
C VAL A 272 -2.23 7.75 4.67
N PHE A 273 -2.42 9.03 4.31
CA PHE A 273 -3.33 9.42 3.26
C PHE A 273 -2.98 8.76 1.92
N SER A 274 -1.70 8.71 1.57
CA SER A 274 -1.22 8.06 0.35
C SER A 274 -1.52 6.56 0.34
N ILE A 275 -1.33 5.87 1.47
CA ILE A 275 -1.66 4.45 1.62
C ILE A 275 -3.16 4.23 1.42
N LEU A 276 -4.01 5.02 2.08
CA LEU A 276 -5.47 4.91 1.98
C LEU A 276 -5.96 5.22 0.57
N ALA A 277 -5.51 6.33 -0.03
CA ALA A 277 -5.95 6.76 -1.35
C ALA A 277 -5.54 5.78 -2.45
N SER A 278 -4.30 5.30 -2.44
CA SER A 278 -3.82 4.33 -3.42
C SER A 278 -4.55 2.98 -3.32
N SER A 279 -4.77 2.49 -2.08
CA SER A 279 -5.51 1.25 -1.84
C SER A 279 -7.01 1.38 -2.17
N ALA A 280 -7.63 2.52 -1.87
CA ALA A 280 -9.00 2.82 -2.24
C ALA A 280 -9.17 2.92 -3.76
N GLY A 281 -8.18 3.49 -4.47
CA GLY A 281 -8.13 3.51 -5.93
C GLY A 281 -8.14 2.11 -6.53
N LEU A 282 -7.30 1.20 -6.01
CA LEU A 282 -7.28 -0.21 -6.44
C LEU A 282 -8.62 -0.90 -6.15
N LEU A 283 -9.17 -0.73 -4.94
CA LEU A 283 -10.45 -1.32 -4.55
C LEU A 283 -11.60 -0.84 -5.47
N GLY A 284 -11.76 0.48 -5.57
CA GLY A 284 -12.85 1.10 -6.31
C GLY A 284 -12.79 0.78 -7.80
N CYS A 285 -11.63 0.94 -8.43
CA CYS A 285 -11.50 0.74 -9.87
C CYS A 285 -11.65 -0.74 -10.25
N ILE A 286 -11.07 -1.67 -9.50
CA ILE A 286 -11.04 -3.09 -9.88
C ILE A 286 -12.32 -3.82 -9.47
N PHE A 287 -12.91 -3.48 -8.31
CA PHE A 287 -14.02 -4.24 -7.72
C PHE A 287 -15.36 -3.54 -7.78
N ALA A 288 -15.46 -2.21 -7.78
CA ALA A 288 -16.77 -1.55 -7.83
C ALA A 288 -17.58 -1.92 -9.10
N PRO A 289 -16.98 -1.98 -10.31
CA PRO A 289 -17.72 -2.44 -11.50
C PRO A 289 -18.20 -3.89 -11.37
N LYS A 290 -17.44 -4.75 -10.68
CA LYS A 290 -17.78 -6.16 -10.49
C LYS A 290 -18.88 -6.35 -9.45
N CYS A 291 -18.81 -5.62 -8.34
CA CYS A 291 -19.85 -5.61 -7.32
C CYS A 291 -21.16 -5.06 -7.89
N TYR A 292 -21.10 -4.02 -8.73
CA TYR A 292 -22.27 -3.46 -9.41
C TYR A 292 -22.99 -4.53 -10.26
N ILE A 293 -22.25 -5.27 -11.09
CA ILE A 293 -22.85 -6.33 -11.92
C ILE A 293 -23.40 -7.48 -11.05
N ILE A 294 -22.67 -7.90 -10.01
CA ILE A 294 -23.10 -9.01 -9.14
C ILE A 294 -24.36 -8.67 -8.35
N LEU A 295 -24.47 -7.45 -7.80
CA LEU A 295 -25.54 -7.08 -6.87
C LEU A 295 -26.75 -6.43 -7.56
N ILE A 296 -26.53 -5.61 -8.60
CA ILE A 296 -27.58 -4.77 -9.20
C ILE A 296 -28.03 -5.32 -10.57
N ARG A 297 -27.16 -6.01 -11.31
CA ARG A 297 -27.45 -6.54 -12.67
C ARG A 297 -27.19 -8.06 -12.77
N PRO A 298 -27.84 -8.90 -11.95
CA PRO A 298 -27.63 -10.34 -12.00
C PRO A 298 -28.02 -10.96 -13.35
N GLU A 299 -28.91 -10.32 -14.14
CA GLU A 299 -29.30 -10.80 -15.47
C GLU A 299 -28.11 -10.92 -16.44
N GLU A 300 -27.13 -10.01 -16.39
CA GLU A 300 -25.93 -10.08 -17.25
C GLU A 300 -25.00 -11.25 -16.87
N ASN A 301 -25.06 -11.66 -15.61
CA ASN A 301 -24.32 -12.81 -15.08
C ASN A 301 -24.91 -14.14 -15.61
N CYS A 302 -26.25 -14.21 -15.68
CA CYS A 302 -26.97 -15.36 -16.26
C CYS A 302 -26.78 -15.47 -17.78
N LEU A 303 -26.80 -14.33 -18.48
CA LEU A 303 -26.57 -14.28 -19.94
C LEU A 303 -25.15 -14.70 -20.32
N ARG A 304 -24.14 -14.37 -19.50
CA ARG A 304 -22.77 -14.89 -19.65
C ARG A 304 -22.69 -16.40 -19.39
N ASP A 305 -23.37 -16.93 -18.36
CA ASP A 305 -23.42 -18.39 -18.11
C ASP A 305 -24.05 -19.15 -19.28
N LEU A 306 -25.15 -18.62 -19.82
CA LEU A 306 -25.84 -19.21 -20.98
C LEU A 306 -24.97 -19.21 -22.23
N LYS A 307 -24.22 -18.13 -22.49
CA LYS A 307 -23.30 -18.04 -23.63
C LYS A 307 -22.12 -19.01 -23.50
N ASP A 308 -21.56 -19.16 -22.30
CA ASP A 308 -20.49 -20.14 -21.99
C ASP A 308 -20.98 -21.60 -22.10
N ARG A 309 -22.20 -21.90 -21.64
CA ARG A 309 -22.80 -23.23 -21.82
C ARG A 309 -22.99 -23.56 -23.30
N ARG A 310 -23.49 -22.59 -24.08
CA ARG A 310 -23.79 -22.75 -25.51
C ARG A 310 -22.51 -22.95 -26.34
N SER A 311 -21.41 -22.26 -26.02
CA SER A 311 -20.10 -22.48 -26.65
C SER A 311 -19.50 -23.85 -26.29
N SER A 312 -19.68 -24.33 -25.04
CA SER A 312 -19.22 -25.67 -24.63
C SER A 312 -19.99 -26.82 -25.32
N MET A 313 -21.25 -26.58 -25.69
CA MET A 313 -22.08 -27.54 -26.43
C MET A 313 -21.72 -27.57 -27.92
N GLY A 314 -21.42 -26.41 -28.52
CA GLY A 314 -20.95 -26.31 -29.91
C GLY A 314 -19.62 -27.03 -30.14
N ASN A 315 -18.65 -26.89 -29.24
CA ASN A 315 -17.37 -27.63 -29.36
C ASN A 315 -17.54 -29.15 -29.22
N ARG A 316 -18.52 -29.63 -28.44
CA ARG A 316 -18.79 -31.06 -28.28
C ARG A 316 -19.45 -31.71 -29.50
N HIS A 317 -20.02 -30.92 -30.40
CA HIS A 317 -20.57 -31.40 -31.67
C HIS A 317 -19.58 -31.30 -32.84
N SER A 318 -18.50 -30.54 -32.69
CA SER A 318 -17.45 -30.46 -33.70
C SER A 318 -16.33 -31.50 -33.52
N ASP A 319 -16.30 -32.19 -32.37
CA ASP A 319 -15.35 -33.27 -32.01
C ASP A 319 -15.98 -34.69 -32.12
N ARG A 320 -17.20 -34.82 -32.67
CA ARG A 320 -17.83 -36.11 -33.03
C ARG A 320 -17.99 -36.21 -34.54
#